data_AF-A0A7J2ZGF5-F1
#
_entry.id   AF-A0A7J2ZGF5-F1
#
_cell.length_a   1.000
_cell.length_b   1.000
_cell.length_c   1.000
_cell.angle_alpha   90.00
_cell.angle_beta   90.00
_cell.angle_gamma   90.00
#
_symmetry.space_group_name_H-M   'P 1'
#
loop_
_entity.id
_entity.type
_entity.pdbx_description
1 polymer ?
#
loop_
_entity_poly.entity_id
_entity_poly.type
_entity_poly.pdbx_seq_one_letter_code
_entity_poly.pdbx_strand_id
1 'polypeptide(L)'
;MDEIVFSAKYKDWISIKKMEVDEKTATPEVVHMLANIGESVSRKAFELSGIDRAKIDEYVAKIVKGKRKGFSTLSEIFGELKQNEVREVLLSASNEQLLPIAEAYFMRKLLTSLGYDLEVGTELMSKVYPELKLPKPKGRFKKG
;
A
#
# COMPACT_ATOMS: atom_id res chain seq x y z
N MET A 1 30.70 -4.64 3.72
CA MET A 1 29.80 -4.08 2.70
C MET A 1 28.47 -4.68 3.02
N ASP A 2 27.57 -3.85 3.52
CA ASP A 2 26.29 -4.29 4.03
C ASP A 2 25.30 -4.12 2.86
N GLU A 3 24.26 -4.94 2.69
CA GLU A 3 23.37 -4.84 1.51
C GLU A 3 21.89 -4.93 1.88
N ILE A 4 21.06 -4.28 1.08
CA ILE A 4 19.61 -4.46 1.03
C ILE A 4 19.30 -4.93 -0.38
N VAL A 5 18.64 -6.08 -0.55
CA VAL A 5 18.30 -6.65 -1.85
C VAL A 5 16.89 -7.21 -1.80
N PHE A 6 16.01 -6.71 -2.64
CA PHE A 6 14.76 -7.35 -3.01
C PHE A 6 14.94 -7.94 -4.41
N SER A 7 14.38 -9.10 -4.72
CA SER A 7 14.34 -9.65 -6.08
C SER A 7 13.17 -10.58 -6.23
N ALA A 8 12.29 -10.32 -7.18
CA ALA A 8 11.13 -11.13 -7.48
C ALA A 8 11.18 -11.49 -8.96
N LYS A 9 10.76 -12.71 -9.31
CA LYS A 9 10.35 -13.16 -10.65
C LYS A 9 9.24 -14.20 -10.48
N TYR A 10 8.03 -13.94 -10.94
CA TYR A 10 6.89 -14.84 -10.90
C TYR A 10 6.01 -14.55 -12.11
N LYS A 11 5.92 -15.48 -13.08
CA LYS A 11 5.34 -15.20 -14.40
C LYS A 11 5.97 -13.90 -14.96
N ASP A 12 5.14 -12.92 -15.29
CA ASP A 12 5.56 -11.61 -15.77
C ASP A 12 5.95 -10.65 -14.63
N TRP A 13 5.78 -11.03 -13.36
CA TRP A 13 6.12 -10.20 -12.21
C TRP A 13 7.58 -10.33 -11.83
N ILE A 14 8.43 -9.37 -12.19
CA ILE A 14 9.82 -9.35 -11.76
C ILE A 14 10.15 -8.00 -11.11
N SER A 15 10.70 -7.97 -9.89
CA SER A 15 11.09 -6.71 -9.23
C SER A 15 12.33 -6.89 -8.36
N ILE A 16 13.41 -6.16 -8.65
CA ILE A 16 14.65 -6.19 -7.86
C ILE A 16 14.89 -4.81 -7.24
N LYS A 17 15.26 -4.72 -5.96
CA LYS A 17 15.59 -3.47 -5.26
C LYS A 17 16.86 -3.67 -4.45
N LYS A 18 18.02 -3.33 -5.01
CA LYS A 18 19.31 -3.43 -4.32
C LYS A 18 19.78 -2.08 -3.82
N MET A 19 20.42 -2.04 -2.66
CA MET A 19 21.11 -0.91 -2.05
C MET A 19 22.31 -1.45 -1.29
N GLU A 20 23.46 -0.85 -1.50
CA GLU A 20 24.65 -1.14 -0.71
C GLU A 20 24.68 -0.16 0.46
N VAL A 21 25.01 -0.67 1.63
CA VAL A 21 25.07 0.03 2.90
C VAL A 21 26.53 0.08 3.33
N ASP A 22 26.98 1.28 3.63
CA ASP A 22 28.29 1.60 4.16
C ASP A 22 28.16 2.51 5.39
N GLU A 23 29.29 2.90 5.99
CA GLU A 23 29.32 3.77 7.17
C GLU A 23 28.72 5.17 6.94
N LYS A 24 28.51 5.58 5.69
CA LYS A 24 27.96 6.89 5.32
C LYS A 24 26.47 6.83 5.00
N THR A 25 25.92 5.63 4.86
CA THR A 25 24.53 5.41 4.54
C THR A 25 23.65 5.87 5.69
N ALA A 26 22.73 6.80 5.41
CA ALA A 26 21.89 7.37 6.46
C ALA A 26 20.75 6.40 6.82
N THR A 27 20.43 6.29 8.11
CA THR A 27 19.30 5.46 8.58
C THR A 27 17.98 5.74 7.85
N PRO A 28 17.60 7.01 7.56
CA PRO A 28 16.39 7.28 6.80
C PRO A 28 16.40 6.71 5.37
N GLU A 29 17.56 6.58 4.72
CA GLU A 29 17.71 5.95 3.40
C GLU A 29 17.40 4.44 3.48
N VAL A 30 17.93 3.78 4.52
CA VAL A 30 17.62 2.37 4.82
C VAL A 30 16.12 2.19 5.02
N VAL A 31 15.49 3.02 5.85
CA VAL A 31 14.05 2.96 6.11
C VAL A 31 13.25 3.21 4.83
N HIS A 32 13.66 4.16 3.99
CA HIS A 32 13.00 4.42 2.71
C HIS A 32 13.09 3.22 1.76
N MET A 33 14.24 2.54 1.68
CA MET A 33 14.40 1.32 0.89
C MET A 33 13.47 0.21 1.40
N LEU A 34 13.37 0.01 2.72
CA LEU A 34 12.48 -0.97 3.33
C LEU A 34 10.99 -0.64 3.10
N ALA A 35 10.60 0.63 3.22
CA ALA A 35 9.25 1.11 2.91
C ALA A 35 8.85 0.79 1.47
N ASN A 36 9.75 1.06 0.52
CA ASN A 36 9.54 0.75 -0.89
C ASN A 36 9.35 -0.76 -1.09
N ILE A 37 10.21 -1.59 -0.47
CA ILE A 37 10.11 -3.06 -0.48
C ILE A 37 8.71 -3.48 0.00
N GLY A 38 8.30 -3.02 1.18
CA GLY A 38 7.01 -3.33 1.81
C GLY A 38 5.82 -3.01 0.90
N GLU A 39 5.78 -1.81 0.32
CA GLU A 39 4.69 -1.39 -0.57
C GLU A 39 4.50 -2.32 -1.77
N SER A 40 5.60 -2.75 -2.41
CA SER A 40 5.50 -3.64 -3.57
C SER A 40 5.11 -5.06 -3.20
N VAL A 41 5.61 -5.57 -2.06
CA VAL A 41 5.23 -6.88 -1.56
C VAL A 41 3.76 -6.89 -1.18
N SER A 42 3.32 -5.92 -0.37
CA SER A 42 1.93 -5.81 0.10
C SER A 42 0.96 -5.70 -1.08
N ARG A 43 1.23 -4.80 -2.04
CA ARG A 43 0.41 -4.68 -3.26
C ARG A 43 0.32 -6.00 -4.02
N LYS A 44 1.46 -6.66 -4.25
CA LYS A 44 1.48 -7.89 -5.05
C LYS A 44 0.83 -9.07 -4.30
N ALA A 45 0.94 -9.13 -2.98
CA ALA A 45 0.29 -10.14 -2.15
C ALA A 45 -1.23 -10.11 -2.32
N PHE A 46 -1.85 -8.93 -2.27
CA PHE A 46 -3.29 -8.79 -2.51
C PHE A 46 -3.69 -9.03 -3.98
N GLU A 47 -2.82 -8.73 -4.93
CA GLU A 47 -3.08 -9.04 -6.34
C GLU A 47 -3.07 -10.55 -6.61
N LEU A 48 -2.17 -11.29 -5.95
CA LEU A 48 -2.00 -12.72 -6.14
C LEU A 48 -2.89 -13.56 -5.20
N SER A 49 -3.60 -12.96 -4.24
CA SER A 49 -4.42 -13.68 -3.28
C SER A 49 -5.71 -14.28 -3.86
N GLY A 50 -6.11 -13.85 -5.07
CA GLY A 50 -7.32 -14.32 -5.73
C GLY A 50 -8.61 -13.60 -5.31
N ILE A 51 -8.53 -12.56 -4.48
CA ILE A 51 -9.69 -11.70 -4.17
C ILE A 51 -10.00 -10.72 -5.31
N ASP A 52 -11.26 -10.39 -5.49
CA ASP A 52 -11.72 -9.32 -6.38
C ASP A 52 -11.52 -7.95 -5.72
N ARG A 53 -10.31 -7.42 -5.89
CA ARG A 53 -9.94 -6.09 -5.36
C ARG A 53 -10.77 -4.96 -5.94
N ALA A 54 -11.29 -5.09 -7.16
CA ALA A 54 -12.05 -4.02 -7.81
C ALA A 54 -13.39 -3.80 -7.10
N LYS A 55 -14.10 -4.89 -6.75
CA LYS A 55 -15.32 -4.81 -5.96
C LYS A 55 -15.10 -4.18 -4.58
N ILE A 56 -14.03 -4.55 -3.89
CA ILE A 56 -13.71 -3.98 -2.57
C ILE A 56 -13.37 -2.49 -2.70
N ASP A 57 -12.58 -2.12 -3.71
CA ASP A 57 -12.22 -0.73 -4.00
C ASP A 57 -13.47 0.13 -4.29
N GLU A 58 -14.42 -0.38 -5.07
CA GLU A 58 -15.68 0.30 -5.36
C GLU A 58 -16.56 0.48 -4.11
N TYR A 59 -16.63 -0.54 -3.25
CA TYR A 59 -17.37 -0.45 -2.00
C TYR A 59 -16.76 0.58 -1.05
N VAL A 60 -15.43 0.53 -0.87
CA VAL A 60 -14.71 1.53 -0.06
C VAL A 60 -14.92 2.93 -0.61
N ALA A 61 -14.84 3.11 -1.94
CA ALA A 61 -15.03 4.42 -2.57
C ALA A 61 -16.41 5.02 -2.26
N LYS A 62 -17.46 4.19 -2.13
CA LYS A 62 -18.80 4.63 -1.71
C LYS A 62 -18.80 5.08 -0.25
N ILE A 63 -18.18 4.32 0.65
CA ILE A 63 -18.13 4.61 2.10
C ILE A 63 -17.40 5.93 2.38
N VAL A 64 -16.25 6.15 1.72
CA VAL A 64 -15.38 7.30 1.98
C VAL A 64 -15.73 8.53 1.16
N LYS A 65 -16.71 8.45 0.25
CA LYS A 65 -17.05 9.54 -0.67
C LYS A 65 -17.42 10.81 0.11
N GLY A 66 -16.65 11.88 -0.12
CA GLY A 66 -16.86 13.17 0.53
C GLY A 66 -16.41 13.24 1.99
N LYS A 67 -15.88 12.13 2.55
CA LYS A 67 -15.34 12.06 3.90
C LYS A 67 -13.85 12.46 3.89
N ARG A 68 -13.37 13.09 4.97
CA ARG A 68 -11.96 13.50 5.13
C ARG A 68 -11.32 12.75 6.29
N LYS A 69 -9.99 12.80 6.36
CA LYS A 69 -9.22 12.26 7.49
C LYS A 69 -9.69 12.90 8.81
N GLY A 70 -10.07 12.07 9.79
CA GLY A 70 -10.48 12.51 11.11
C GLY A 70 -10.99 11.35 11.96
N PHE A 71 -10.67 11.34 13.26
CA PHE A 71 -11.11 10.27 14.15
C PHE A 71 -12.63 10.24 14.33
N SER A 72 -13.29 11.40 14.34
CA SER A 72 -14.76 11.49 14.32
C SER A 72 -15.34 10.82 13.08
N THR A 73 -14.77 11.12 11.90
CA THR A 73 -15.18 10.52 10.64
C THR A 73 -14.96 9.00 10.61
N LEU A 74 -13.87 8.49 11.21
CA LEU A 74 -13.68 7.05 11.38
C LEU A 74 -14.76 6.44 12.26
N SER A 75 -15.05 7.04 13.42
CA SER A 75 -16.11 6.57 14.31
C SER A 75 -17.48 6.55 13.62
N GLU A 76 -17.81 7.59 12.85
CA GLU A 76 -19.02 7.65 12.03
C GLU A 76 -19.07 6.50 11.01
N ILE A 77 -17.99 6.30 10.24
CA ILE A 77 -17.91 5.20 9.28
C ILE A 77 -18.12 3.86 9.97
N PHE A 78 -17.37 3.55 11.02
CA PHE A 78 -17.49 2.26 11.72
C PHE A 78 -18.85 2.09 12.41
N GLY A 79 -19.50 3.17 12.83
CA GLY A 79 -20.87 3.13 13.36
C GLY A 79 -21.94 2.89 12.30
N GLU A 80 -21.70 3.33 11.05
CA GLU A 80 -22.61 3.13 9.91
C GLU A 80 -22.44 1.75 9.24
N LEU A 81 -21.26 1.13 9.37
CA LEU A 81 -20.98 -0.17 8.77
C LEU A 81 -21.83 -1.28 9.41
N LYS A 82 -22.72 -1.87 8.59
CA LYS A 82 -23.46 -3.07 8.98
C LYS A 82 -22.61 -4.31 8.73
N GLN A 83 -22.27 -5.03 9.79
CA GLN A 83 -21.38 -6.20 9.72
C GLN A 83 -21.83 -7.23 8.68
N ASN A 84 -23.14 -7.50 8.58
CA ASN A 84 -23.69 -8.45 7.60
C ASN A 84 -23.49 -7.96 6.15
N GLU A 85 -23.74 -6.66 5.89
CA GLU A 85 -23.56 -6.08 4.56
C GLU A 85 -22.09 -6.11 4.13
N VAL A 86 -21.18 -5.72 5.03
CA VAL A 86 -19.74 -5.79 4.77
C VAL A 86 -19.35 -7.24 4.47
N ARG A 87 -19.77 -8.20 5.29
CA ARG A 87 -19.46 -9.62 5.08
C ARG A 87 -20.00 -10.13 3.74
N GLU A 88 -21.23 -9.78 3.37
CA GLU A 88 -21.82 -10.16 2.07
C GLU A 88 -21.01 -9.60 0.89
N VAL A 89 -20.63 -8.33 0.94
CA VAL A 89 -19.79 -7.71 -0.09
C VAL A 89 -18.43 -8.42 -0.18
N LEU A 90 -17.78 -8.66 0.95
CA LEU A 90 -16.47 -9.32 0.98
C LEU A 90 -16.53 -10.77 0.51
N LEU A 91 -17.58 -11.52 0.87
CA LEU A 91 -17.81 -12.87 0.34
C LEU A 91 -18.10 -12.85 -1.16
N SER A 92 -18.81 -11.85 -1.68
CA SER A 92 -19.04 -11.70 -3.13
C SER A 92 -17.77 -11.34 -3.92
N ALA A 93 -16.78 -10.77 -3.23
CA ALA A 93 -15.46 -10.46 -3.76
C ALA A 93 -14.43 -11.57 -3.48
N SER A 94 -14.83 -12.64 -2.78
CA SER A 94 -13.93 -13.72 -2.37
C SER A 94 -14.69 -15.03 -2.15
N ASN A 95 -14.30 -15.82 -1.14
CA ASN A 95 -15.01 -17.00 -0.65
C ASN A 95 -14.70 -17.14 0.86
N GLU A 96 -15.34 -18.08 1.55
CA GLU A 96 -15.14 -18.25 3.00
C GLU A 96 -13.67 -18.50 3.40
N GLN A 97 -12.87 -19.14 2.55
CA GLN A 97 -11.45 -19.37 2.82
C GLN A 97 -10.61 -18.09 2.67
N LEU A 98 -10.94 -17.24 1.68
CA LEU A 98 -10.21 -16.00 1.37
C LEU A 98 -10.76 -14.78 2.13
N LEU A 99 -11.87 -14.93 2.86
CA LEU A 99 -12.52 -13.86 3.60
C LEU A 99 -11.56 -13.08 4.51
N PRO A 100 -10.66 -13.70 5.31
CA PRO A 100 -9.72 -12.94 6.14
C PRO A 100 -8.77 -12.04 5.33
N ILE A 101 -8.41 -12.45 4.11
CA ILE A 101 -7.57 -11.63 3.21
C ILE A 101 -8.39 -10.47 2.64
N ALA A 102 -9.64 -10.72 2.29
CA ALA A 102 -10.57 -9.68 1.84
C ALA A 102 -10.83 -8.64 2.93
N GLU A 103 -11.00 -9.06 4.19
CA GLU A 103 -11.14 -8.17 5.36
C GLU A 103 -9.88 -7.32 5.57
N ALA A 104 -8.69 -7.93 5.52
CA ALA A 104 -7.43 -7.20 5.63
C ALA A 104 -7.27 -6.17 4.50
N TYR A 105 -7.59 -6.54 3.26
CA TYR A 105 -7.55 -5.62 2.13
C TYR A 105 -8.57 -4.48 2.27
N PHE A 106 -9.79 -4.79 2.68
CA PHE A 106 -10.86 -3.81 2.93
C PHE A 106 -10.44 -2.79 3.97
N MET A 107 -9.97 -3.23 5.15
CA MET A 107 -9.53 -2.33 6.22
C MET A 107 -8.35 -1.47 5.77
N ARG A 108 -7.37 -2.06 5.09
CA ARG A 108 -6.25 -1.33 4.51
C ARG A 108 -6.72 -0.28 3.52
N LYS A 109 -7.59 -0.64 2.59
CA LYS A 109 -8.10 0.24 1.55
C LYS A 109 -8.96 1.37 2.13
N LEU A 110 -9.81 1.07 3.12
CA LEU A 110 -10.67 2.05 3.79
C LEU A 110 -9.84 3.16 4.44
N LEU A 111 -8.87 2.79 5.28
CA LEU A 111 -8.06 3.75 6.02
C LEU A 111 -7.11 4.53 5.11
N THR A 112 -6.49 3.86 4.13
CA THR A 112 -5.61 4.54 3.16
C THR A 112 -6.38 5.49 2.24
N SER A 113 -7.61 5.16 1.86
CA SER A 113 -8.48 6.05 1.06
C SER A 113 -8.91 7.31 1.82
N LEU A 114 -8.90 7.26 3.17
CA LEU A 114 -9.10 8.42 4.04
C LEU A 114 -7.80 9.20 4.30
N GLY A 115 -6.66 8.74 3.81
CA GLY A 115 -5.36 9.38 3.99
C GLY A 115 -4.63 9.01 5.28
N TYR A 116 -4.94 7.87 5.89
CA TYR A 116 -4.14 7.30 6.97
C TYR A 116 -2.99 6.45 6.43
N ASP A 117 -1.79 6.69 6.96
CA ASP A 117 -0.62 5.85 6.74
C ASP A 117 -0.66 4.71 7.77
N LEU A 118 -0.85 3.46 7.31
CA LEU A 118 -0.90 2.27 8.19
C LEU A 118 0.47 1.63 8.42
N GLU A 119 1.40 1.97 7.55
CA GLU A 119 2.76 1.45 7.51
C GLU A 119 3.70 2.62 7.23
N VAL A 120 4.99 2.45 7.49
CA VAL A 120 6.01 3.39 7.03
C VAL A 120 6.12 3.25 5.52
N GLY A 121 5.36 4.06 4.79
CA GLY A 121 5.35 4.11 3.33
C GLY A 121 6.32 5.14 2.76
N THR A 122 6.58 5.04 1.46
CA THR A 122 7.45 5.98 0.73
C THR A 122 6.89 7.39 0.73
N GLU A 123 5.57 7.55 0.73
CA GLU A 123 4.90 8.86 0.84
C GLU A 123 5.13 9.51 2.21
N LEU A 124 4.94 8.75 3.30
CA LEU A 124 5.21 9.23 4.66
C LEU A 124 6.69 9.60 4.82
N MET A 125 7.59 8.73 4.36
CA MET A 125 9.03 9.01 4.37
C MET A 125 9.38 10.28 3.58
N SER A 126 8.72 10.52 2.44
CA SER A 126 8.92 11.74 1.64
C SER A 126 8.37 13.02 2.27
N LYS A 127 7.42 12.89 3.21
CA LYS A 127 6.89 14.01 4.01
C LYS A 127 7.83 14.35 5.17
N VAL A 128 8.34 13.33 5.86
CA VAL A 128 9.21 13.48 7.04
C VAL A 128 10.65 13.83 6.63
N TYR A 129 11.15 13.25 5.55
CA TYR A 129 12.50 13.44 5.01
C TYR A 129 12.44 13.86 3.53
N PRO A 130 12.09 15.13 3.23
CA PRO A 130 11.93 15.62 1.85
C PRO A 130 13.19 15.50 0.99
N GLU A 131 14.36 15.47 1.62
CA GLU A 131 15.68 15.30 1.01
C GLU A 131 15.92 13.91 0.43
N LEU A 132 15.19 12.89 0.90
CA LEU A 132 15.26 11.52 0.36
C LEU A 132 14.55 11.38 -1.00
N LYS A 133 13.84 12.43 -1.47
CA LYS A 133 13.26 12.43 -2.81
C LYS A 133 14.40 12.36 -3.83
N LEU A 134 14.50 11.24 -4.55
CA LEU A 134 15.40 11.09 -5.68
C LEU A 134 15.31 12.35 -6.57
N PRO A 135 16.43 13.05 -6.86
CA PRO A 135 16.39 14.18 -7.75
C PRO A 135 15.80 13.72 -9.08
N LYS A 136 14.73 14.39 -9.53
CA LYS A 136 14.12 14.09 -10.83
C LYS A 136 15.24 14.05 -11.87
N PRO A 137 15.35 12.99 -12.69
CA PRO A 137 16.41 12.91 -13.68
C PRO A 137 16.41 14.19 -14.52
N LYS A 138 17.55 14.89 -14.55
CA LYS A 138 17.72 16.12 -15.32
C LYS A 138 17.70 15.77 -16.82
N GLY A 139 16.52 15.88 -17.44
CA GLY A 139 16.38 16.15 -18.88
C GLY A 139 16.36 14.95 -19.85
N ARG A 140 15.22 14.86 -20.56
CA ARG A 140 14.97 14.41 -21.94
C ARG A 140 15.79 13.21 -22.47
N PHE A 141 15.22 12.00 -22.38
CA PHE A 141 15.57 10.94 -23.33
C PHE A 141 15.36 11.49 -24.75
N LYS A 142 16.41 11.53 -25.57
CA LYS A 142 16.26 11.77 -27.01
C LYS A 142 15.37 10.65 -27.54
N LYS A 143 14.25 11.01 -28.19
CA LYS A 143 13.52 10.05 -29.03
C LYS A 143 14.48 9.64 -30.14
N GLY A 144 14.94 8.39 -30.10
CA GLY A 144 15.47 7.69 -31.26
C GLY A 144 14.33 7.17 -32.10
#